data_AF-A0A9P7ZT78-F1
#
_entry.id   AF-A0A9P7ZT78-F1
#
_cell.length_a   1.000
_cell.length_b   1.000
_cell.length_c   1.000
_cell.angle_alpha   90.00
_cell.angle_beta   90.00
_cell.angle_gamma   90.00
#
_symmetry.space_group_name_H-M   'P 1'
#
loop_
_entity.id
_entity.type
_entity.pdbx_description
1 polymer ?
#
loop_
_entity_poly.entity_id
_entity_poly.type
_entity_poly.pdbx_seq_one_letter_code
_entity_poly.pdbx_strand_id
1 'polypeptide(L)'
;MSTTKAVVVTIKSRKQSQSSTQTIHHQQILLNMATKHDIFMSIKPAHMENIASGLKNHEYRKYKLPDEVRRIWFYTTAPTSAVCYIAEVSCAKEPGEVPENGGIGNADFNADRYEIADQRKIETKPSSAIHEGTQKTRPS
;
A
#
# COMPACT_ATOMS: atom_id res chain seq x y z
N MET A 1 6.20 8.51 -24.25
CA MET A 1 5.61 8.88 -22.94
C MET A 1 5.66 7.64 -22.05
N SER A 2 6.15 7.73 -20.81
CA SER A 2 6.24 6.57 -19.90
C SER A 2 4.87 6.31 -19.28
N THR A 3 4.18 5.26 -19.73
CA THR A 3 2.84 4.90 -19.25
C THR A 3 2.89 4.37 -17.81
N THR A 4 2.02 4.87 -16.95
CA THR A 4 1.82 4.34 -15.59
C THR A 4 1.25 2.92 -15.68
N LYS A 5 1.72 2.01 -14.83
CA LYS A 5 1.25 0.62 -14.68
C LYS A 5 0.66 0.43 -13.29
N ALA A 6 -0.32 -0.45 -13.19
CA ALA A 6 -0.94 -0.82 -11.92
C ALA A 6 -0.62 -2.27 -11.55
N VAL A 7 -0.54 -2.59 -10.26
CA VAL A 7 -0.59 -3.97 -9.78
C VAL A 7 -1.67 -4.09 -8.72
N VAL A 8 -2.47 -5.16 -8.77
CA VAL A 8 -3.41 -5.47 -7.68
C VAL A 8 -2.57 -5.73 -6.43
N VAL A 9 -2.94 -5.10 -5.33
CA VAL A 9 -2.28 -5.31 -4.04
C VAL A 9 -3.29 -5.94 -3.09
N THR A 10 -3.07 -7.21 -2.76
CA THR A 10 -3.88 -7.90 -1.75
C THR A 10 -3.02 -8.16 -0.52
N ILE A 11 -3.28 -7.45 0.57
CA ILE A 11 -2.60 -7.72 1.85
C ILE A 11 -3.19 -8.99 2.44
N LYS A 12 -2.37 -10.03 2.57
CA LYS A 12 -2.71 -11.13 3.47
C LYS A 12 -2.43 -10.65 4.89
N SER A 13 -3.48 -10.27 5.60
CA SER A 13 -3.41 -10.00 7.04
C SER A 13 -2.75 -11.20 7.73
N ARG A 14 -1.59 -10.98 8.35
CA ARG A 14 -1.02 -11.91 9.32
C ARG A 14 -1.08 -11.23 10.68
N LYS A 15 -2.05 -11.62 11.51
CA LYS A 15 -1.89 -11.45 12.96
C LYS A 15 -0.69 -12.31 13.37
N GLN A 16 0.42 -11.68 13.74
CA GLN A 16 1.50 -12.42 14.39
C GLN A 16 1.05 -12.71 15.83
N SER A 17 0.68 -13.95 16.13
CA SER A 17 0.80 -14.48 17.49
C SER A 17 2.26 -14.90 17.67
N GLN A 18 2.91 -14.35 18.70
CA GLN A 18 4.23 -14.82 19.11
C GLN A 18 4.08 -16.21 19.74
N SER A 19 4.72 -17.23 19.16
CA SER A 19 5.02 -18.47 19.86
C SER A 19 6.48 -18.86 19.60
N SER A 20 7.15 -19.17 20.70
CA SER A 20 8.58 -19.38 20.87
C SER A 20 9.02 -20.76 20.37
N THR A 21 9.55 -20.85 19.15
CA THR A 21 10.50 -21.92 18.79
C THR A 21 11.41 -21.47 17.64
N GLN A 22 12.26 -20.49 17.93
CA GLN A 22 13.03 -19.76 16.94
C GLN A 22 14.51 -20.11 17.08
N THR A 23 14.94 -21.31 16.66
CA THR A 23 16.39 -21.59 16.59
C THR A 23 16.80 -22.57 15.48
N ILE A 24 15.98 -23.58 15.12
CA ILE A 24 16.41 -24.59 14.12
C ILE A 24 15.94 -24.27 12.68
N HIS A 25 14.88 -23.48 12.48
CA HIS A 25 14.43 -23.06 11.13
C HIS A 25 15.19 -21.87 10.52
N HIS A 26 16.09 -21.24 11.27
CA HIS A 26 16.74 -19.99 10.84
C HIS A 26 17.69 -20.18 9.65
N GLN A 27 18.34 -21.34 9.52
CA GLN A 27 19.30 -21.59 8.45
C GLN A 27 18.66 -22.07 7.13
N GLN A 28 17.49 -22.73 7.17
CA GLN A 28 16.80 -23.18 5.96
C GLN A 28 16.00 -22.05 5.28
N ILE A 29 15.59 -21.03 6.04
CA ILE A 29 14.78 -19.91 5.56
C ILE A 29 15.62 -18.88 4.78
N LEU A 30 16.90 -18.70 5.12
CA LEU A 30 17.78 -17.73 4.46
C LEU A 30 18.24 -18.15 3.05
N LEU A 31 18.21 -19.45 2.73
CA LEU A 31 18.69 -19.98 1.45
C LEU A 31 17.66 -19.91 0.30
N ASN A 32 16.42 -19.46 0.57
CA ASN A 32 15.37 -19.30 -0.44
C ASN A 32 14.94 -17.83 -0.65
N MET A 33 15.69 -16.87 -0.09
CA MET A 33 15.26 -15.45 0.06
C MET A 33 15.61 -14.53 -1.12
N ALA A 34 15.95 -15.08 -2.28
CA ALA A 34 16.08 -14.30 -3.51
C ALA A 34 15.44 -15.07 -4.68
N THR A 35 14.25 -15.60 -4.49
CA THR A 35 13.44 -15.99 -5.65
C THR A 35 13.03 -14.70 -6.38
N LYS A 36 13.03 -14.69 -7.72
CA LYS A 36 12.61 -13.55 -8.56
C LYS A 36 11.16 -13.06 -8.30
N HIS A 37 10.46 -13.71 -7.37
CA HIS A 37 9.07 -13.48 -7.02
C HIS A 37 8.86 -12.43 -5.93
N ASP A 38 9.89 -12.06 -5.17
CA ASP A 38 9.78 -11.12 -4.04
C ASP A 38 10.55 -9.82 -4.31
N ILE A 39 9.92 -8.68 -4.03
CA ILE A 39 10.57 -7.36 -4.09
C ILE A 39 10.28 -6.53 -2.84
N PHE A 40 11.13 -5.53 -2.59
CA PHE A 40 10.86 -4.46 -1.63
C PHE A 40 10.32 -3.23 -2.34
N MET A 41 9.37 -2.55 -1.69
CA MET A 41 8.79 -1.32 -2.21
C MET A 41 8.56 -0.33 -1.09
N SER A 42 9.16 0.86 -1.21
CA SER A 42 8.85 1.97 -0.31
C SER A 42 7.47 2.56 -0.62
N ILE A 43 6.73 2.91 0.43
CA ILE A 43 5.39 3.49 0.36
C ILE A 43 5.15 4.47 1.51
N LYS A 44 4.40 5.55 1.25
CA LYS A 44 4.04 6.51 2.31
C LYS A 44 2.97 5.93 3.26
N PRO A 45 2.93 6.34 4.54
CA PRO A 45 1.94 5.89 5.53
C PRO A 45 0.48 5.97 5.04
N ALA A 46 0.04 7.12 4.52
CA ALA A 46 -1.35 7.30 4.07
C ALA A 46 -1.77 6.34 2.94
N HIS A 47 -0.85 5.99 2.02
CA HIS A 47 -1.13 4.98 1.00
C HIS A 47 -1.18 3.59 1.61
N MET A 48 -0.27 3.30 2.53
CA MET A 48 -0.25 2.01 3.20
C MET A 48 -1.52 1.78 4.02
N GLU A 49 -2.04 2.80 4.71
CA GLU A 49 -3.32 2.74 5.42
C GLU A 49 -4.50 2.47 4.47
N ASN A 50 -4.54 3.14 3.32
CA ASN A 50 -5.58 2.89 2.30
C ASN A 50 -5.49 1.47 1.72
N ILE A 51 -4.29 0.94 1.53
CA ILE A 51 -4.11 -0.43 1.05
C ILE A 51 -4.47 -1.43 2.15
N ALA A 52 -4.06 -1.19 3.39
CA ALA A 52 -4.35 -2.08 4.52
C ALA A 52 -5.84 -2.12 4.89
N SER A 53 -6.56 -1.01 4.69
CA SER A 53 -8.02 -0.95 4.81
C SER A 53 -8.78 -1.47 3.58
N GLY A 54 -8.08 -1.77 2.48
CA GLY A 54 -8.67 -2.25 1.23
C GLY A 54 -9.29 -1.15 0.36
N LEU A 55 -9.28 0.11 0.79
CA LEU A 55 -9.77 1.25 0.02
C LEU A 55 -8.95 1.48 -1.26
N LYS A 56 -7.63 1.23 -1.20
CA LYS A 56 -6.73 1.22 -2.35
C LYS A 56 -6.34 -0.22 -2.67
N ASN A 57 -6.93 -0.78 -3.73
CA ASN A 57 -6.73 -2.18 -4.13
C ASN A 57 -5.71 -2.37 -5.27
N HIS A 58 -5.20 -1.27 -5.83
CA HIS A 58 -4.11 -1.30 -6.82
C HIS A 58 -3.04 -0.26 -6.47
N GLU A 59 -1.77 -0.64 -6.61
CA GLU A 59 -0.61 0.26 -6.50
C GLU A 59 -0.13 0.65 -7.89
N TYR A 60 0.16 1.94 -8.08
CA TYR A 60 0.45 2.53 -9.39
C TYR A 60 1.89 3.01 -9.47
N ARG A 61 2.62 2.63 -10.53
CA ARG A 61 4.04 2.97 -10.75
C ARG A 61 4.31 3.35 -12.20
N LYS A 62 5.32 4.19 -12.45
CA LYS A 62 5.74 4.55 -13.83
C LYS A 62 6.43 3.41 -14.59
N TYR A 63 6.76 2.33 -13.90
CA TYR A 63 7.46 1.18 -14.45
C TYR A 63 6.63 -0.08 -14.23
N LYS A 64 6.73 -1.00 -15.19
CA LYS A 64 6.14 -2.33 -15.07
C LYS A 64 6.97 -3.16 -14.09
N LEU A 65 6.33 -3.87 -13.17
CA LEU A 65 7.03 -4.90 -12.42
C LEU A 65 7.31 -6.10 -13.34
N PRO A 66 8.42 -6.84 -13.14
CA PRO A 66 8.61 -8.13 -13.81
C PRO A 66 7.42 -9.06 -13.56
N ASP A 67 7.00 -9.81 -14.58
CA ASP A 67 5.81 -10.68 -14.51
C ASP A 67 6.00 -11.85 -13.52
N GLU A 68 7.24 -12.11 -13.13
CA GLU A 68 7.60 -13.08 -12.11
C GLU A 68 7.26 -12.59 -10.70
N VAL A 69 7.14 -11.29 -10.44
CA VAL A 69 6.88 -10.77 -9.09
C VAL A 69 5.51 -11.24 -8.60
N ARG A 70 5.50 -11.88 -7.42
CA ARG A 70 4.29 -12.39 -6.76
C ARG A 70 4.04 -11.77 -5.40
N ARG A 71 5.07 -11.24 -4.73
CA ARG A 71 4.91 -10.57 -3.45
C ARG A 71 5.74 -9.30 -3.34
N ILE A 72 5.17 -8.33 -2.64
CA ILE A 72 5.81 -7.05 -2.33
C ILE A 72 5.89 -6.92 -0.82
N TRP A 73 7.11 -6.68 -0.32
CA TRP A 73 7.39 -6.29 1.05
C TRP A 73 7.39 -4.77 1.11
N PHE A 74 6.38 -4.20 1.77
CA PHE A 74 6.23 -2.75 1.86
C PHE A 74 7.05 -2.20 3.03
N TYR A 75 8.03 -1.37 2.69
CA TYR A 75 8.68 -0.47 3.63
C TYR A 75 7.85 0.80 3.74
N THR A 76 7.15 0.97 4.86
CA THR A 76 6.45 2.22 5.15
C THR A 76 7.47 3.27 5.55
N THR A 77 7.50 4.39 4.83
CA THR A 77 8.44 5.49 5.12
C THR A 77 8.13 6.16 6.46
N ALA A 78 8.91 7.20 6.81
CA ALA A 78 8.69 7.96 8.04
C ALA A 78 7.21 8.41 8.20
N PRO A 79 6.68 8.41 9.43
CA PRO A 79 7.38 8.13 10.70
C PRO A 79 7.51 6.64 11.03
N THR A 80 6.86 5.73 10.30
CA THR A 80 6.90 4.29 10.60
C THR A 80 8.28 3.69 10.39
N SER A 81 8.93 4.01 9.25
CA SER A 81 10.30 3.60 8.91
C SER A 81 10.58 2.10 9.11
N ALA A 82 9.62 1.24 8.71
CA ALA A 82 9.70 -0.20 8.94
C ALA A 82 8.97 -0.98 7.84
N VAL A 83 9.37 -2.25 7.67
CA VAL A 83 8.65 -3.21 6.83
C VAL A 83 7.53 -3.83 7.68
N CYS A 84 6.28 -3.43 7.41
CA CYS A 84 5.13 -3.84 8.21
C CYS A 84 4.17 -4.78 7.46
N TYR A 85 4.19 -4.75 6.13
CA TYR A 85 3.19 -5.43 5.31
C TYR A 85 3.84 -6.22 4.18
N ILE A 86 3.22 -7.36 3.88
CA ILE A 86 3.49 -8.15 2.68
C ILE A 86 2.19 -8.24 1.91
N ALA A 87 2.24 -7.95 0.62
CA ALA A 87 1.10 -8.16 -0.26
C ALA A 87 1.42 -9.21 -1.31
N GLU A 88 0.41 -9.99 -1.66
CA GLU A 88 0.41 -10.75 -2.91
C GLU A 88 -0.08 -9.85 -4.04
N VAL A 89 0.55 -10.02 -5.20
CA VAL A 89 0.28 -9.19 -6.37
C VAL A 89 -0.02 -10.01 -7.61
N SER A 90 -0.83 -9.44 -8.49
CA SER A 90 -1.07 -9.95 -9.84
C SER A 90 0.02 -9.48 -10.81
N CYS A 91 -0.07 -9.93 -12.06
CA CYS A 91 0.64 -9.28 -13.16
C CYS A 91 0.25 -7.78 -13.24
N ALA A 92 1.14 -7.00 -13.84
CA ALA A 92 0.89 -5.59 -14.09
C ALA A 92 -0.28 -5.41 -15.07
N LYS A 93 -1.02 -4.33 -14.87
CA LYS A 93 -2.19 -3.90 -15.64
C LYS A 93 -1.94 -2.55 -16.30
N GLU A 94 -2.55 -2.40 -17.47
CA GLU A 94 -2.60 -1.20 -18.27
C GLU A 94 -3.89 -0.39 -18.01
N PRO A 95 -3.91 0.91 -18.35
CA PRO A 95 -5.13 1.70 -18.39
C PRO A 95 -6.24 0.97 -19.17
N GLY A 96 -7.42 0.85 -18.56
CA GLY A 96 -8.58 0.11 -19.09
C GLY A 96 -8.71 -1.32 -18.56
N GLU A 97 -7.68 -1.89 -17.93
CA GLU A 97 -7.69 -3.26 -17.40
C GLU A 97 -7.99 -3.34 -15.89
N VAL A 98 -8.01 -2.20 -15.19
CA VAL A 98 -8.32 -2.16 -13.76
C VAL A 98 -9.84 -2.19 -13.56
N PRO A 99 -10.41 -3.07 -12.72
CA PRO A 99 -11.85 -3.07 -12.48
C PRO A 99 -12.32 -1.78 -11.79
N GLU A 100 -13.45 -1.22 -12.25
CA GLU A 100 -14.14 -0.07 -11.64
C GLU A 100 -14.96 -0.49 -10.40
N ASN A 101 -14.31 -1.14 -9.45
CA ASN A 101 -14.93 -1.68 -8.23
C ASN A 101 -14.83 -0.74 -7.02
N GLY A 102 -14.61 0.56 -7.24
CA GLY A 102 -14.52 1.57 -6.19
C GLY A 102 -13.15 1.73 -5.52
N GLY A 103 -12.10 1.08 -6.04
CA GLY A 103 -10.73 1.28 -5.55
C GLY A 103 -10.22 2.70 -5.81
N ILE A 104 -9.54 3.30 -4.82
CA ILE A 104 -8.97 4.64 -4.93
C ILE A 104 -8.02 4.71 -6.14
N GLY A 105 -8.35 5.58 -7.10
CA GLY A 105 -7.55 5.87 -8.28
C GLY A 105 -7.82 5.00 -9.50
N ASN A 106 -8.73 4.01 -9.43
CA ASN A 106 -9.01 3.10 -10.54
C ASN A 106 -9.53 3.85 -11.78
N ALA A 107 -10.58 4.66 -11.60
CA ALA A 107 -11.18 5.45 -12.68
C ALA A 107 -10.19 6.45 -13.33
N ASP A 108 -9.36 7.10 -12.52
CA ASP A 108 -8.36 8.04 -13.03
C ASP A 108 -7.22 7.33 -13.74
N PHE A 109 -6.82 6.15 -13.27
CA PHE A 109 -5.82 5.31 -13.94
C PHE A 109 -6.32 4.81 -15.29
N ASN A 110 -7.54 4.27 -15.34
CA ASN A 110 -8.12 3.78 -16.58
C ASN A 110 -8.39 4.87 -17.61
N ALA A 111 -8.57 6.11 -17.17
CA ALA A 111 -8.76 7.25 -18.04
C ALA A 111 -7.45 7.99 -18.38
N ASP A 112 -6.28 7.41 -18.08
CA ASP A 112 -4.96 8.03 -18.29
C ASP A 112 -4.75 9.38 -17.59
N ARG A 113 -5.51 9.65 -16.51
CA ARG A 113 -5.42 10.86 -15.70
C ARG A 113 -4.67 10.66 -14.39
N TYR A 114 -4.18 9.46 -14.11
CA TYR A 114 -3.49 9.18 -12.86
C TYR A 114 -2.09 9.79 -12.85
N GLU A 115 -1.94 10.94 -12.20
CA GLU A 115 -0.65 11.56 -11.99
C GLU A 115 0.02 11.02 -10.73
N ILE A 116 1.29 10.61 -10.82
CA ILE A 116 2.08 10.25 -9.62
C ILE A 116 2.20 11.43 -8.64
N ALA A 117 2.05 12.68 -9.09
CA ALA A 117 1.96 13.83 -8.20
C ALA A 117 0.76 13.75 -7.24
N ASP A 118 -0.33 13.06 -7.62
CA ASP A 118 -1.50 12.84 -6.77
C ASP A 118 -1.23 11.80 -5.66
N GLN A 119 -0.19 10.98 -5.78
CA GLN A 119 0.32 10.19 -4.64
C GLN A 119 0.80 11.11 -3.51
N ARG A 120 1.09 12.39 -3.77
CA ARG A 120 1.43 13.37 -2.73
C ARG A 120 0.22 14.15 -2.22
N LYS A 121 -0.95 14.09 -2.88
CA LYS A 121 -2.13 14.90 -2.55
C LYS A 121 -3.12 14.23 -1.58
N ILE A 122 -2.98 12.94 -1.26
CA ILE A 122 -3.79 12.30 -0.20
C ILE A 122 -3.55 12.95 1.18
N GLU A 123 -2.47 13.74 1.33
CA GLU A 123 -2.15 14.53 2.53
C GLU A 123 -3.10 15.73 2.79
N THR A 124 -3.96 16.17 1.87
CA THR A 124 -4.65 17.48 2.00
C THR A 124 -6.15 17.47 2.25
N LYS A 125 -6.77 16.37 2.70
CA LYS A 125 -8.12 16.46 3.30
C LYS A 125 -8.01 16.52 4.83
N PRO A 126 -8.05 17.71 5.46
CA PRO A 126 -8.20 17.79 6.89
C PRO A 126 -9.56 17.19 7.28
N SER A 127 -9.54 16.32 8.28
CA SER A 127 -10.72 15.84 9.00
C SER A 127 -11.34 17.00 9.80
N SER A 128 -11.95 17.97 9.13
CA SER A 128 -12.73 19.02 9.78
C SER A 128 -14.20 18.59 9.88
N ALA A 129 -14.49 17.74 10.86
CA ALA A 129 -15.84 17.52 11.38
C ALA A 129 -15.78 16.87 12.77
N ILE A 130 -15.22 17.58 13.76
CA ILE A 130 -15.69 17.42 15.14
C ILE A 130 -16.16 18.82 15.55
N HIS A 131 -17.47 18.98 15.49
CA HIS A 131 -18.19 20.19 15.83
C HIS A 131 -18.10 20.43 17.35
N GLU A 132 -18.08 21.72 17.66
CA GLU A 132 -17.91 22.34 18.97
C GLU A 132 -18.92 21.88 20.02
N GLY A 133 -18.50 21.92 21.28
CA GLY A 133 -19.41 21.85 22.41
C GLY A 133 -18.69 21.72 23.74
N THR A 134 -18.26 22.84 24.32
CA THR A 134 -18.46 23.20 25.74
C THR A 134 -17.78 24.55 26.00
N GLN A 135 -18.56 25.65 25.93
CA GLN A 135 -18.20 26.87 26.63
C GLN A 135 -18.56 26.71 28.11
N LYS A 136 -17.57 26.78 29.00
CA LYS A 136 -17.79 26.87 30.44
C LYS A 136 -17.60 28.31 30.86
N THR A 137 -18.70 29.04 31.04
CA THR A 137 -18.70 30.34 31.71
C THR A 137 -18.49 30.12 33.21
N ARG A 138 -17.61 30.91 33.82
CA ARG A 138 -17.39 30.98 35.27
C ARG A 138 -17.91 32.35 35.74
N PRO A 139 -18.82 32.44 36.73
CA PRO A 139 -19.12 33.71 37.35
C PRO A 139 -18.14 34.02 38.50
N SER A 140 -18.01 35.31 38.75
CA SER A 140 -17.11 36.02 39.66
C SER A 140 -17.20 35.60 41.13
#